data_AF-A0A1U7N0Y4-F1
#
_entry.id   AF-A0A1U7N0Y4-F1
#
_cell.length_a   1.000
_cell.length_b   1.000
_cell.length_c   1.000
_cell.angle_alpha   90.00
_cell.angle_beta   90.00
_cell.angle_gamma   90.00
#
_symmetry.space_group_name_H-M   'P 1'
#
loop_
_entity.id
_entity.type
_entity.pdbx_description
1 polymer ?
#
loop_
_entity_poly.entity_id
_entity_poly.type
_entity_poly.pdbx_seq_one_letter_code
_entity_poly.pdbx_strand_id
1 'polypeptide(L)' 'MGGTGPKMGSKEMRRMTDSVPTYRTMKVKRNGPCPCGSSKKYKDCHAKDGAAFLDKLQRDQEQQRLKDQGVPWYKRLFQN' A
#
# COMPACT_ATOMS: atom_id res chain seq x y z
N MET A 1 6.15 14.03 -43.74
CA MET A 1 7.27 14.64 -42.99
C MET A 1 7.16 14.18 -41.54
N GLY A 2 8.04 13.26 -41.12
CA GLY A 2 7.97 12.59 -39.81
C GLY A 2 8.56 13.47 -38.71
N GLY A 3 7.77 13.78 -37.69
CA GLY A 3 8.21 14.60 -36.56
C GLY A 3 9.22 13.88 -35.68
N THR A 4 10.40 14.46 -35.52
CA THR A 4 11.38 14.05 -34.51
C THR A 4 10.89 14.46 -33.12
N GLY A 5 10.27 13.53 -32.41
CA GLY A 5 9.97 13.72 -30.98
C GLY A 5 11.26 13.80 -30.14
N PRO A 6 11.22 14.46 -28.97
CA PRO A 6 12.40 14.63 -28.11
C PRO A 6 12.93 13.28 -27.62
N LYS A 7 14.23 13.05 -27.82
CA LYS A 7 14.98 11.85 -27.39
C LYS A 7 15.32 11.98 -25.90
N MET A 8 14.36 11.72 -25.01
CA MET A 8 14.65 11.76 -23.57
C MET A 8 15.58 10.60 -23.18
N GLY A 9 16.59 10.89 -22.36
CA GLY A 9 17.56 9.91 -21.88
C GLY A 9 16.94 8.93 -20.89
N SER A 10 17.42 7.68 -20.89
CA SER A 10 16.93 6.61 -20.01
C SER A 10 17.06 6.92 -18.50
N LYS A 11 17.97 7.82 -18.11
CA LYS A 11 18.10 8.32 -16.74
C LYS A 11 16.98 9.29 -16.34
N GLU A 12 16.47 10.08 -17.31
CA GLU A 12 15.33 10.99 -17.15
C GLU A 12 14.05 10.17 -16.94
N MET A 13 13.87 9.13 -17.77
CA MET A 13 12.70 8.25 -17.71
C MET A 13 12.59 7.50 -16.37
N ARG A 14 13.71 7.05 -15.80
CA ARG A 14 13.72 6.40 -14.47
C ARG A 14 13.27 7.33 -13.33
N ARG A 15 13.68 8.60 -13.36
CA ARG A 15 13.29 9.58 -12.33
C ARG A 15 11.79 9.84 -12.35
N MET A 16 11.16 9.78 -13.51
CA MET A 16 9.71 9.93 -13.67
C MET A 16 8.92 8.72 -13.13
N THR A 17 9.51 7.51 -13.17
CA THR A 17 8.89 6.29 -12.63
C THR A 17 9.15 6.06 -11.14
N ASP A 18 10.23 6.63 -10.58
CA ASP A 18 10.58 6.51 -9.15
C ASP A 18 9.60 7.29 -8.25
N SER A 19 8.88 8.28 -8.81
CA SER A 19 7.81 9.00 -8.11
C SER A 19 6.48 8.25 -8.04
N VAL A 20 6.37 7.05 -8.61
CA VAL A 20 5.21 6.19 -8.37
C VAL A 20 5.38 5.61 -6.97
N PRO A 21 4.55 5.97 -5.98
CA PRO A 21 4.69 5.44 -4.63
C PRO A 21 4.56 3.92 -4.71
N THR A 22 5.69 3.23 -4.52
CA THR A 22 5.77 1.77 -4.52
C THR A 22 4.95 1.29 -3.33
N TYR A 23 3.68 1.04 -3.59
CA TYR A 23 2.68 0.46 -2.70
C TYR A 23 2.60 1.08 -1.29
N ARG A 24 1.43 1.62 -0.95
CA ARG A 24 1.07 1.90 0.44
C ARG A 24 0.88 0.56 1.15
N THR A 25 1.94 -0.18 1.44
CA THR A 25 1.85 -1.41 2.24
C THR A 25 2.68 -1.18 3.48
N MET A 26 2.04 -1.37 4.63
CA MET A 26 2.66 -1.20 5.93
C MET A 26 3.96 -2.01 6.02
N LYS A 27 5.07 -1.35 6.33
CA LYS A 27 6.37 -1.99 6.55
C LYS A 27 6.44 -2.55 7.96
N VAL A 28 6.17 -3.85 8.10
CA VAL A 28 6.28 -4.58 9.37
C VAL A 28 7.62 -5.31 9.44
N LYS A 29 8.32 -5.13 10.57
CA LYS A 29 9.57 -5.88 10.83
C LYS A 29 9.25 -7.35 11.11
N ARG A 30 9.99 -8.26 10.49
CA ARG A 30 9.81 -9.72 10.62
C ARG A 30 9.84 -10.23 12.08
N ASN A 31 10.68 -9.64 12.93
CA ASN A 31 10.78 -9.97 14.35
C ASN A 31 9.84 -9.16 15.26
N GLY A 32 9.14 -8.16 14.72
CA GLY A 32 8.17 -7.37 15.47
C GLY A 32 6.90 -8.14 15.79
N PRO A 33 6.06 -7.63 16.70
CA PRO A 33 4.74 -8.20 16.96
C PRO A 33 3.89 -8.21 15.69
N CYS A 34 3.10 -9.27 15.49
CA CYS A 34 2.23 -9.37 14.34
C CYS A 34 1.05 -8.39 14.48
N PRO A 35 0.74 -7.58 13.45
CA PRO A 35 -0.26 -6.50 13.59
C PRO A 35 -1.71 -7.00 13.49
N CYS A 36 -1.95 -8.32 13.46
CA CYS A 36 -3.29 -8.91 13.63
C CYS A 36 -3.76 -8.95 15.11
N GLY A 37 -2.92 -8.52 16.06
CA GLY A 37 -3.23 -8.57 17.49
C GLY A 37 -2.81 -9.87 18.19
N SER A 38 -2.23 -10.84 17.48
CA SER A 38 -1.61 -11.99 18.14
C SER A 38 -0.31 -11.58 18.82
N SER A 39 -0.04 -12.04 20.04
CA SER A 39 1.24 -11.83 20.74
C SER A 39 2.44 -12.57 20.11
N LYS A 40 2.29 -13.11 18.90
CA LYS A 40 3.33 -13.81 18.13
C LYS A 40 4.12 -12.82 17.27
N LYS A 41 5.37 -13.15 16.95
CA LYS A 41 6.19 -12.39 16.00
C LYS A 41 5.59 -12.51 14.59
N TYR A 42 5.71 -11.48 13.76
CA TYR A 42 5.17 -11.48 12.40
C TYR A 42 5.65 -12.69 11.58
N LYS A 43 6.93 -13.04 11.71
CA LYS A 43 7.53 -14.23 11.07
C LYS A 43 6.86 -15.56 11.40
N ASP A 44 6.29 -15.68 12.59
CA ASP A 44 5.70 -16.91 13.12
C ASP A 44 4.15 -16.89 13.01
N CYS A 45 3.60 -15.88 12.32
CA CYS A 45 2.17 -15.65 12.20
C CYS A 45 1.78 -15.45 10.72
N HIS A 46 1.70 -14.20 10.25
CA HIS A 46 1.23 -13.88 8.89
C HIS A 46 2.35 -13.55 7.89
N ALA A 47 3.61 -13.88 8.21
CA ALA A 47 4.70 -13.67 7.25
C ALA A 47 4.61 -14.55 6.00
N LYS A 48 3.85 -15.66 6.04
CA LYS A 48 3.55 -16.48 4.86
C LYS A 48 2.70 -15.71 3.83
N ASP A 49 1.73 -14.94 4.32
CA ASP A 49 0.84 -14.13 3.48
C ASP A 49 1.48 -12.82 3.02
N GLY A 50 2.52 -12.35 3.74
CA GLY A 50 3.39 -11.28 3.31
C GLY A 50 2.64 -9.98 2.97
N ALA A 51 2.83 -9.51 1.73
CA ALA A 51 2.25 -8.26 1.24
C ALA A 51 0.71 -8.29 1.17
N ALA A 52 0.10 -9.43 0.86
CA ALA A 52 -1.36 -9.53 0.74
C ALA A 52 -2.05 -9.28 2.08
N PHE A 53 -1.52 -9.86 3.16
CA PHE A 53 -2.02 -9.63 4.51
C PHE A 53 -1.83 -8.18 4.95
N LEU A 54 -0.67 -7.59 4.67
CA LEU A 54 -0.36 -6.21 5.07
C LEU A 54 -1.22 -5.18 4.33
N ASP A 55 -1.52 -5.43 3.04
CA ASP A 55 -2.43 -4.58 2.25
C ASP A 55 -3.87 -4.66 2.79
N LYS A 56 -4.37 -5.89 3.03
CA LYS A 56 -5.69 -6.10 3.62
C LYS A 56 -5.81 -5.39 4.96
N LEU A 57 -4.82 -5.56 5.84
CA LEU A 57 -4.83 -4.94 7.16
C LEU A 57 -4.87 -3.41 7.08
N GLN A 58 -4.12 -2.81 6.14
CA GLN A 58 -4.13 -1.37 5.96
C GLN A 58 -5.51 -0.87 5.52
N ARG A 59 -6.18 -1.59 4.60
CA ARG A 59 -7.56 -1.27 4.20
C ARG A 59 -8.52 -1.40 5.38
N ASP A 60 -8.40 -2.47 6.17
CA ASP A 60 -9.25 -2.68 7.36
C ASP A 60 -9.08 -1.55 8.38
N GLN A 61 -7.84 -1.08 8.61
CA GLN A 61 -7.57 0.07 9.47
C GLN A 61 -8.15 1.38 8.93
N GLU A 62 -8.07 1.62 7.62
CA GLU A 62 -8.69 2.80 6.99
C GLU A 62 -10.21 2.76 7.11
N GLN A 63 -10.81 1.58 6.91
CA GLN A 63 -12.24 1.35 7.13
C GLN A 63 -12.63 1.59 8.59
N GLN A 64 -11.82 1.17 9.56
CA GLN A 64 -12.04 1.48 10.96
C GLN A 64 -12.00 3.00 11.20
N ARG A 65 -10.93 3.68 10.74
CA ARG A 65 -10.76 5.14 10.87
C ARG A 65 -11.94 5.92 10.30
N LEU A 66 -12.43 5.49 9.14
CA LEU A 66 -13.61 6.10 8.50
C LEU A 66 -14.89 5.86 9.34
N LYS A 67 -15.03 4.70 10.01
CA LYS A 67 -16.15 4.44 10.94
C LYS A 67 -16.04 5.35 12.15
N ASP A 68 -14.85 5.47 12.74
CA ASP A 68 -14.58 6.32 13.91
C ASP A 68 -14.83 7.81 13.61
N GLN A 69 -14.51 8.25 12.39
CA GLN A 69 -14.84 9.61 11.91
C GLN A 69 -16.33 9.81 11.60
N GLY A 70 -17.17 8.77 11.77
CA GLY A 70 -18.60 8.83 11.46
C GLY A 70 -18.89 8.97 9.97
N VAL A 71 -17.94 8.62 9.08
CA VAL A 71 -18.15 8.70 7.64
C VAL A 71 -19.23 7.70 7.25
N PRO A 72 -20.36 8.16 6.69
CA PRO A 72 -21.46 7.28 6.34
C PRO A 72 -21.02 6.20 5.36
N TRP A 73 -21.49 4.96 5.59
CA TRP A 73 -21.13 3.79 4.79
C TRP A 73 -21.35 3.99 3.28
N TYR A 74 -22.33 4.82 2.87
CA TYR A 74 -22.62 5.11 1.46
C TYR A 74 -21.49 5.88 0.74
N LYS A 75 -20.68 6.68 1.46
CA LYS A 75 -19.51 7.37 0.87
C LYS A 75 -18.35 6.42 0.53
N ARG A 76 -18.41 5.16 0.98
CA ARG A 76 -17.42 4.12 0.63
C ARG A 76 -17.68 3.45 -0.71
N LEU A 77 -18.88 3.59 -1.27
CA LEU A 77 -19.28 2.92 -2.51
C LEU A 77 -18.93 3.70 -3.78
N PHE A 78 -18.47 4.95 -3.67
CA PHE A 78 -18.20 5.85 -4.81
C PHE A 78 -16.72 6.25 -4.96
N GLN A 79 -15.80 5.51 -4.34
CA GLN A 79 -14.35 5.66 -4.51
C GLN A 79 -13.81 4.47 -5.31
N ASN A 80 -14.06 4.48 -6.62
CA ASN A 80 -13.38 3.63 -7.58
C ASN A 80 -12.80 4.50 -8.70
#